data_AF-A0ABD5ZT50-F1
#
_entry.id   AF-A0ABD5ZT50-F1
#
_cell.length_a   1.000
_cell.length_b   1.000
_cell.length_c   1.000
_cell.angle_alpha   90.00
_cell.angle_beta   90.00
_cell.angle_gamma   90.00
#
_symmetry.space_group_name_H-M   'P 1'
#
loop_
_entity.id
_entity.type
_entity.pdbx_description
1 polymer ?
#
loop_
_entity_poly.entity_id
_entity_poly.type
_entity_poly.pdbx_seq_one_letter_code
_entity_poly.pdbx_strand_id
1 'polypeptide(L)'
;MTGMKEGAGDDPFADDPEEERSEQAVDERQPADTPHADTSSGGPAASLEEPAVQSDRQYPYFLTRDTVKEGRTNEAVFFLRDQYATHEDDVHDAVEELLGDDVYLTDLREAMVATADAEAIAAQLREWGHGVK
;
A
#
# COMPACT_ATOMS: atom_id res chain seq x y z
N MET A 1 -21.09 15.16 50.22
CA MET A 1 -21.52 15.29 48.80
C MET A 1 -20.30 15.69 48.00
N THR A 2 -20.15 15.20 46.76
CA THR A 2 -19.23 15.70 45.69
C THR A 2 -17.74 15.85 46.08
N GLY A 3 -16.79 15.22 45.39
CA GLY A 3 -16.39 15.57 44.02
C GLY A 3 -15.20 16.56 44.10
N MET A 4 -14.28 16.67 43.15
CA MET A 4 -14.04 15.97 41.88
C MET A 4 -12.55 15.60 41.76
N LYS A 5 -12.17 14.93 40.67
CA LYS A 5 -10.76 14.64 40.31
C LYS A 5 -10.28 15.65 39.27
N GLU A 6 -9.34 16.50 39.64
CA GLU A 6 -8.51 17.36 38.78
C GLU A 6 -7.06 16.86 38.97
N GLY A 7 -6.19 16.66 37.96
CA GLY A 7 -6.28 16.98 36.53
C GLY A 7 -5.93 18.45 36.27
N ALA A 8 -4.88 18.83 35.54
CA ALA A 8 -3.82 18.07 34.86
C ALA A 8 -2.63 19.03 34.58
N GLY A 9 -1.51 18.52 34.05
CA GLY A 9 -0.34 19.33 33.63
C GLY A 9 0.55 19.80 34.79
N ASP A 10 1.85 20.05 34.63
CA ASP A 10 2.81 19.89 33.52
C ASP A 10 4.19 19.63 34.18
N ASP A 11 5.30 19.21 33.56
CA ASP A 11 5.72 19.14 32.16
C ASP A 11 6.77 17.99 32.02
N PRO A 12 6.62 17.01 31.10
CA PRO A 12 7.64 15.96 30.91
C PRO A 12 8.90 16.41 30.15
N PHE A 13 8.96 17.67 29.69
CA PHE A 13 10.11 18.28 29.00
C PHE A 13 10.86 19.32 29.85
N ALA A 14 10.66 19.33 31.17
CA ALA A 14 11.45 20.18 32.06
C ALA A 14 12.94 19.74 32.06
N ASP A 15 13.80 20.55 31.44
CA ASP A 15 15.25 20.35 31.39
C ASP A 15 15.88 20.30 32.80
N ASP A 16 16.75 19.31 33.04
CA ASP A 16 17.50 19.14 34.28
C ASP A 16 18.87 19.85 34.17
N PRO A 17 19.24 20.78 35.06
CA PRO A 17 20.39 21.66 34.85
C PRO A 17 21.75 21.05 35.26
N GLU A 18 22.66 21.06 34.27
CA GLU A 18 24.13 21.19 34.36
C GLU A 18 24.99 20.08 35.01
N GLU A 19 25.98 19.59 34.24
CA GLU A 19 27.37 19.50 34.72
C GLU A 19 28.37 19.69 33.55
N GLU A 20 29.48 20.39 33.80
CA GLU A 20 30.37 20.93 32.75
C GLU A 20 31.32 19.89 32.10
N ARG A 21 31.59 20.04 30.79
CA ARG A 21 32.90 19.68 30.23
C ARG A 21 33.32 20.55 29.03
N SER A 22 34.64 20.76 28.92
CA SER A 22 35.26 21.91 28.26
C SER A 22 35.70 21.70 26.79
N GLU A 23 35.83 22.86 26.11
CA GLU A 23 36.80 23.20 25.05
C GLU A 23 36.52 22.97 23.54
N GLN A 24 36.60 24.12 22.83
CA GLN A 24 37.04 24.38 21.43
C GLN A 24 36.03 24.34 20.25
N ALA A 25 35.83 25.53 19.66
CA ALA A 25 35.35 25.76 18.29
C ALA A 25 36.49 25.50 17.26
N VAL A 26 36.36 25.41 15.92
CA VAL A 26 35.44 25.93 14.87
C VAL A 26 35.65 25.06 13.58
N ASP A 27 34.88 25.02 12.48
CA ASP A 27 33.61 25.63 12.01
C ASP A 27 33.04 24.82 10.78
N GLU A 28 31.96 25.30 10.15
CA GLU A 28 31.59 25.19 8.72
C GLU A 28 31.15 23.83 8.09
N ARG A 29 29.82 23.56 8.08
CA ARG A 29 28.91 23.68 6.90
C ARG A 29 27.56 22.91 7.05
N GLN A 30 26.45 23.59 6.74
CA GLN A 30 25.10 23.05 6.44
C GLN A 30 24.92 22.91 4.91
N PRO A 31 23.79 22.37 4.35
CA PRO A 31 22.67 21.57 4.92
C PRO A 31 22.60 20.17 4.22
N ALA A 32 21.61 19.28 4.33
CA ALA A 32 20.19 19.43 4.67
C ALA A 32 19.56 18.16 5.27
N ASP A 33 18.63 18.35 6.21
CA ASP A 33 17.69 17.33 6.68
C ASP A 33 16.52 17.17 5.70
N THR A 34 16.22 15.94 5.32
CA THR A 34 14.91 15.53 4.80
C THR A 34 14.13 14.84 5.91
N PRO A 35 13.08 15.48 6.48
CA PRO A 35 12.18 14.79 7.39
C PRO A 35 11.31 13.84 6.57
N HIS A 36 11.53 12.53 6.75
CA HIS A 36 10.49 11.53 6.48
C HIS A 36 9.27 11.87 7.34
N ALA A 37 8.12 12.07 6.71
CA ALA A 37 6.85 12.20 7.41
C ALA A 37 6.02 10.92 7.21
N ASP A 38 6.17 9.98 8.14
CA ASP A 38 5.20 8.90 8.32
C ASP A 38 3.79 9.48 8.44
N THR A 39 2.91 9.09 7.52
CA THR A 39 1.48 9.43 7.62
C THR A 39 0.66 8.16 7.76
N SER A 40 0.90 7.43 8.85
CA SER A 40 -0.03 6.41 9.31
C SER A 40 -1.23 7.08 9.96
N SER A 41 -2.39 7.04 9.30
CA SER A 41 -3.66 7.51 9.88
C SER A 41 -4.75 6.46 9.67
N GLY A 42 -4.88 5.57 10.65
CA GLY A 42 -6.03 4.68 10.80
C GLY A 42 -6.97 5.20 11.87
N GLY A 43 -8.10 5.78 11.48
CA GLY A 43 -9.15 6.28 12.38
C GLY A 43 -10.40 6.65 11.58
N PRO A 44 -11.62 6.30 12.04
CA PRO A 44 -12.76 6.17 11.13
C PRO A 44 -13.39 7.53 10.78
N ALA A 45 -13.32 7.89 9.50
CA ALA A 45 -14.18 8.90 8.90
C ALA A 45 -15.30 8.21 8.11
N ALA A 46 -16.55 8.37 8.54
CA ALA A 46 -17.70 8.04 7.73
C ALA A 46 -17.80 9.08 6.59
N SER A 47 -17.08 8.83 5.50
CA SER A 47 -17.22 9.61 4.26
C SER A 47 -18.42 9.08 3.49
N LEU A 48 -19.32 10.01 3.14
CA LEU A 48 -20.57 9.71 2.44
C LEU A 48 -20.26 9.11 1.06
N GLU A 49 -21.03 8.10 0.66
CA GLU A 49 -20.91 7.44 -0.63
C GLU A 49 -21.08 8.46 -1.77
N GLU A 50 -20.01 8.76 -2.49
CA GLU A 50 -20.13 9.40 -3.80
C GLU A 50 -20.61 8.34 -4.80
N PRO A 51 -21.67 8.61 -5.58
CA PRO A 51 -22.18 7.64 -6.54
C PRO A 51 -21.18 7.49 -7.69
N ALA A 52 -20.46 6.36 -7.71
CA ALA A 52 -19.61 5.97 -8.82
C ALA A 52 -20.39 6.06 -10.13
N VAL A 53 -19.80 6.70 -11.14
CA VAL A 53 -20.44 6.95 -12.44
C VAL A 53 -20.73 5.59 -13.08
N GLN A 54 -22.01 5.26 -13.22
CA GLN A 54 -22.42 3.99 -13.81
C GLN A 54 -22.14 4.03 -15.32
N SER A 55 -21.04 3.41 -15.74
CA SER A 55 -20.77 3.04 -17.12
C SER A 55 -21.99 2.32 -17.72
N ASP A 56 -22.29 2.59 -18.99
CA ASP A 56 -23.50 2.15 -19.70
C ASP A 56 -23.46 0.63 -20.03
N ARG A 57 -23.40 -0.20 -18.98
CA ARG A 57 -23.20 -1.67 -19.04
C ARG A 57 -24.48 -2.33 -19.56
N GLN A 58 -24.54 -2.52 -20.88
CA GLN A 58 -25.72 -2.98 -21.62
C GLN A 58 -26.00 -4.51 -21.49
N TYR A 59 -26.10 -5.01 -20.25
CA TYR A 59 -26.49 -6.40 -19.96
C TYR A 59 -27.83 -6.45 -19.21
N PRO A 60 -28.73 -7.41 -19.53
CA PRO A 60 -30.05 -7.49 -18.91
C PRO A 60 -30.00 -7.81 -17.40
N TYR A 61 -28.90 -8.41 -16.94
CA TYR A 61 -28.58 -8.63 -15.53
C TYR A 61 -27.06 -8.56 -15.36
N PHE A 62 -26.59 -7.97 -14.27
CA PHE A 62 -25.23 -8.10 -13.77
C PHE A 62 -25.28 -8.59 -12.32
N LEU A 63 -24.48 -9.61 -11.99
CA LEU A 63 -24.28 -10.07 -10.62
C LEU A 63 -22.92 -9.57 -10.16
N THR A 64 -22.91 -8.40 -9.52
CA THR A 64 -21.74 -7.90 -8.79
C THR A 64 -21.63 -8.59 -7.43
N ARG A 65 -20.40 -8.76 -6.94
CA ARG A 65 -20.15 -9.10 -5.53
C ARG A 65 -20.35 -7.85 -4.67
N ASP A 66 -20.75 -8.00 -3.41
CA ASP A 66 -20.88 -6.88 -2.47
C ASP A 66 -19.51 -6.34 -2.03
N THR A 67 -18.47 -7.19 -2.04
CA THR A 67 -17.08 -6.76 -1.78
C THR A 67 -16.06 -7.56 -2.59
N VAL A 68 -14.89 -6.94 -2.83
CA VAL A 68 -13.71 -7.62 -3.41
C VAL A 68 -13.21 -8.81 -2.58
N LYS A 69 -13.62 -8.97 -1.31
CA LYS A 69 -13.22 -10.09 -0.44
C LYS A 69 -14.27 -11.21 -0.39
N GLU A 70 -15.44 -11.01 -0.99
CA GLU A 70 -16.53 -11.98 -0.93
C GLU A 70 -16.16 -13.29 -1.63
N GLY A 71 -16.37 -14.42 -0.95
CA GLY A 71 -16.01 -15.75 -1.45
C GLY A 71 -14.51 -16.09 -1.42
N ARG A 72 -13.63 -15.16 -1.02
CA ARG A 72 -12.17 -15.39 -0.94
C ARG A 72 -11.77 -15.86 0.45
N THR A 73 -11.36 -17.12 0.59
CA THR A 73 -10.85 -17.68 1.86
C THR A 73 -9.35 -17.49 2.07
N ASN A 74 -8.62 -17.15 1.00
CA ASN A 74 -7.16 -17.10 0.98
C ASN A 74 -6.70 -15.69 0.59
N GLU A 75 -5.63 -15.22 1.22
CA GLU A 75 -4.95 -13.97 0.87
C GLU A 75 -3.59 -14.30 0.26
N ALA A 76 -3.27 -13.69 -0.89
CA ALA A 76 -2.02 -13.89 -1.60
C ALA A 76 -1.26 -12.56 -1.70
N VAL A 77 -0.12 -12.48 -1.01
CA VAL A 77 0.79 -11.33 -1.05
C VAL A 77 2.00 -11.68 -1.89
N PHE A 78 2.28 -10.89 -2.92
CA PHE A 78 3.45 -11.07 -3.78
C PHE A 78 4.55 -10.07 -3.39
N PHE A 79 5.76 -10.60 -3.15
CA PHE A 79 6.97 -9.81 -2.93
C PHE A 79 7.78 -9.80 -4.23
N LEU A 80 7.34 -8.97 -5.17
CA LEU A 80 8.00 -8.81 -6.47
C LEU A 80 9.23 -7.91 -6.34
N ARG A 81 10.16 -8.03 -7.30
CA ARG A 81 11.21 -7.01 -7.50
C ARG A 81 10.60 -5.84 -8.25
N ASP A 82 11.12 -4.64 -8.04
CA ASP A 82 10.62 -3.37 -8.57
C ASP A 82 10.20 -3.46 -10.05
N GLN A 83 11.06 -4.01 -10.92
CA GLN A 83 10.77 -4.12 -12.35
C GLN A 83 9.57 -5.01 -12.71
N TYR A 84 9.21 -5.95 -11.83
CA TYR A 84 8.04 -6.81 -12.00
C TYR A 84 6.79 -6.27 -11.30
N ALA A 85 6.96 -5.40 -10.29
CA ALA A 85 5.86 -4.63 -9.71
C ALA A 85 5.38 -3.57 -10.73
N THR A 86 6.30 -2.77 -11.28
CA THR A 86 5.96 -1.81 -12.35
C THR A 86 5.34 -2.51 -13.57
N HIS A 87 5.81 -3.71 -13.93
CA HIS A 87 5.19 -4.47 -15.02
C HIS A 87 3.80 -5.03 -14.68
N GLU A 88 3.50 -5.28 -13.41
CA GLU A 88 2.13 -5.62 -12.97
C GLU A 88 1.21 -4.42 -13.14
N ASP A 89 1.67 -3.21 -12.79
CA ASP A 89 0.96 -1.95 -13.00
C ASP A 89 0.75 -1.68 -14.52
N ASP A 90 1.80 -1.79 -15.35
CA ASP A 90 1.71 -1.62 -16.82
C ASP A 90 0.69 -2.58 -17.46
N VAL A 91 0.62 -3.82 -16.97
CA VAL A 91 -0.34 -4.83 -17.44
C VAL A 91 -1.75 -4.54 -16.93
N HIS A 92 -1.88 -3.95 -15.74
CA HIS A 92 -3.16 -3.55 -15.18
C HIS A 92 -3.80 -2.44 -16.03
N ASP A 93 -3.08 -1.33 -16.24
CA ASP A 93 -3.52 -0.20 -17.07
C ASP A 93 -3.94 -0.67 -18.48
N ALA A 94 -3.13 -1.55 -19.10
CA ALA A 94 -3.42 -2.09 -20.42
C ALA A 94 -4.67 -3.00 -20.45
N VAL A 95 -4.98 -3.71 -19.36
CA VAL A 95 -6.20 -4.53 -19.26
C VAL A 95 -7.43 -3.66 -19.06
N GLU A 96 -7.35 -2.59 -18.25
CA GLU A 96 -8.43 -1.62 -18.07
C GLU A 96 -8.73 -0.88 -19.39
N GLU A 97 -7.71 -0.45 -20.15
CA GLU A 97 -7.89 0.15 -21.49
C GLU A 97 -8.59 -0.81 -22.47
N LEU A 98 -8.21 -2.10 -22.47
CA LEU A 98 -8.79 -3.11 -23.36
C LEU A 98 -10.23 -3.49 -23.00
N LEU A 99 -10.62 -3.40 -21.73
CA LEU A 99 -11.97 -3.69 -21.26
C LEU A 99 -12.88 -2.45 -21.26
N GLY A 100 -12.32 -1.25 -21.14
CA GLY A 100 -13.04 0.01 -21.00
C GLY A 100 -13.74 0.16 -19.64
N ASP A 101 -13.20 -0.47 -18.59
CA ASP A 101 -13.80 -0.55 -17.26
C ASP A 101 -12.70 -0.79 -16.21
N ASP A 102 -12.90 -0.29 -14.98
CA ASP A 102 -11.94 -0.44 -13.88
C ASP A 102 -11.88 -1.91 -13.40
N VAL A 103 -10.68 -2.40 -13.07
CA VAL A 103 -10.43 -3.78 -12.62
C VAL A 103 -9.80 -3.76 -11.22
N TYR A 104 -10.23 -4.66 -10.34
CA TYR A 104 -9.51 -4.81 -9.06
C TYR A 104 -8.23 -5.60 -9.28
N LEU A 105 -7.11 -5.15 -8.72
CA LEU A 105 -5.82 -5.85 -8.76
C LEU A 105 -5.90 -7.33 -8.32
N THR A 106 -6.82 -7.67 -7.41
CA THR A 106 -7.06 -9.07 -7.02
C THR A 106 -7.71 -9.88 -8.16
N ASP A 107 -8.61 -9.29 -8.94
CA ASP A 107 -9.23 -9.92 -10.10
C ASP A 107 -8.21 -10.04 -11.25
N LEU A 108 -7.35 -9.04 -11.44
CA LEU A 108 -6.20 -9.11 -12.37
C LEU A 108 -5.27 -10.28 -12.01
N ARG A 109 -4.86 -10.40 -10.74
CA ARG A 109 -4.00 -11.50 -10.27
C ARG A 109 -4.69 -12.87 -10.40
N GLU A 110 -5.99 -12.96 -10.15
CA GLU A 110 -6.75 -14.19 -10.41
C GLU A 110 -6.79 -14.52 -11.92
N ALA A 111 -6.91 -13.53 -12.80
CA ALA A 111 -6.85 -13.71 -14.25
C ALA A 111 -5.45 -14.16 -14.72
N MET A 112 -4.37 -13.57 -14.19
CA MET A 112 -2.99 -14.01 -14.44
C MET A 112 -2.79 -15.48 -14.03
N VAL A 113 -3.32 -15.90 -12.89
CA VAL A 113 -3.26 -17.31 -12.44
C VAL A 113 -4.14 -18.23 -13.30
N ALA A 114 -5.34 -17.78 -13.71
CA ALA A 114 -6.25 -18.56 -14.56
C ALA A 114 -5.73 -18.75 -16.00
N THR A 115 -4.87 -17.84 -16.47
CA THR A 115 -4.27 -17.86 -17.82
C THR A 115 -2.82 -18.34 -17.84
N ALA A 116 -2.24 -18.65 -16.68
CA ALA A 116 -0.85 -19.06 -16.51
C ALA A 116 -0.51 -20.34 -17.30
N ASP A 117 0.37 -20.21 -18.31
CA ASP A 117 0.97 -21.35 -18.98
C ASP A 117 2.20 -21.88 -18.21
N ALA A 118 2.15 -23.15 -17.84
CA ALA A 118 3.22 -23.84 -17.14
C ALA A 118 4.50 -23.96 -17.97
N GLU A 119 4.42 -24.06 -19.31
CA GLU A 119 5.61 -24.17 -20.16
C GLU A 119 6.36 -22.83 -20.25
N ALA A 120 5.64 -21.73 -20.50
CA ALA A 120 6.17 -20.37 -20.46
C ALA A 120 6.80 -20.02 -19.11
N ILE A 121 6.10 -20.29 -17.99
CA ILE A 121 6.65 -20.07 -16.64
C ILE A 121 7.92 -20.90 -16.42
N ALA A 122 7.92 -22.17 -16.81
CA ALA A 122 9.10 -23.02 -16.70
C ALA A 122 10.26 -22.52 -17.58
N ALA A 123 9.99 -21.89 -18.74
CA ALA A 123 11.02 -21.27 -19.58
C ALA A 123 11.63 -20.04 -18.91
N GLN A 124 10.80 -19.15 -18.35
CA GLN A 124 11.26 -17.96 -17.65
C GLN A 124 12.10 -18.30 -16.41
N LEU A 125 11.69 -19.31 -15.64
CA LEU A 125 12.45 -19.80 -14.49
C LEU A 125 13.80 -20.42 -14.91
N ARG A 126 13.86 -21.11 -16.05
CA ARG A 126 15.12 -21.65 -16.60
C ARG A 126 16.09 -20.55 -17.02
N GLU A 127 15.60 -19.43 -17.58
CA GLU A 127 16.42 -18.25 -17.87
C GLU A 127 17.03 -17.66 -16.60
N TRP A 128 16.29 -17.65 -15.48
CA TRP A 128 16.80 -17.25 -14.17
C TRP A 128 17.70 -18.30 -13.50
N GLY A 129 18.04 -19.39 -14.20
CA GLY A 129 18.94 -20.45 -13.73
C GLY A 129 18.30 -21.59 -12.96
N HIS A 130 16.97 -21.60 -12.77
CA HIS A 130 16.30 -22.72 -12.10
C HIS A 130 16.37 -24.00 -12.94
N GLY A 131 16.69 -25.11 -12.30
CA GLY A 131 16.80 -26.43 -12.95
C GLY A 131 18.17 -26.74 -13.57
N VAL A 132 19.10 -25.76 -13.61
CA VAL A 132 20.50 -26.02 -13.92
C VAL A 132 21.19 -26.62 -12.70
N LYS A 133 21.97 -27.70 -12.88
CA LYS A 133 22.77 -28.39 -11.87
C LYS A 133 24.15 -28.72 -12.42
#